data_AF-A0A963SMR1-F1
#
_entry.id   AF-A0A963SMR1-F1
#
_cell.length_a   1.000
_cell.length_b   1.000
_cell.length_c   1.000
_cell.angle_alpha   90.00
_cell.angle_beta   90.00
_cell.angle_gamma   90.00
#
_symmetry.space_group_name_H-M   'P 1'
#
loop_
_entity.id
_entity.type
_entity.pdbx_description
1 polymer ?
#
loop_
_entity_poly.entity_id
_entity_poly.type
_entity_poly.pdbx_seq_one_letter_code
_entity_poly.pdbx_strand_id
1 'polypeptide(L)' 'VNGVTGDYSRGASGFRIVKGEIAGPVAEITVAGNLLAMFANMIPADDLETHRAMNAPSLRVEGMTIAGE' A
#
# COMPACT_ATOMS: atom_id res chain seq x y z
N VAL A 1 -4.87 5.17 -11.55
CA VAL A 1 -5.05 3.72 -11.73
C VAL A 1 -5.54 3.51 -13.15
N ASN A 2 -4.80 2.76 -13.94
CA ASN A 2 -5.12 2.45 -15.32
C ASN A 2 -5.52 0.96 -15.42
N GLY A 3 -6.76 0.68 -15.84
CA GLY A 3 -7.27 -0.70 -15.98
C GLY A 3 -6.76 -1.44 -17.21
N VAL A 4 -6.13 -0.73 -18.16
CA VAL A 4 -5.57 -1.33 -19.39
C VAL A 4 -4.10 -1.73 -19.16
N THR A 5 -3.30 -0.83 -18.60
CA THR A 5 -1.86 -1.06 -18.41
C THR A 5 -1.50 -1.59 -17.02
N GLY A 6 -2.39 -1.42 -16.05
CA GLY A 6 -2.13 -1.72 -14.64
C GLY A 6 -1.39 -0.61 -13.90
N ASP A 7 -1.10 0.54 -14.52
CA ASP A 7 -0.36 1.60 -13.85
C ASP A 7 -1.12 2.15 -12.63
N TYR A 8 -0.45 2.14 -11.49
CA TYR A 8 -0.95 2.61 -10.21
C TYR A 8 -0.14 3.82 -9.77
N SER A 9 -0.83 4.91 -9.44
CA SER A 9 -0.26 6.10 -8.80
C SER A 9 -1.36 6.82 -8.05
N ARG A 10 -1.16 7.04 -6.75
CA ARG A 10 -2.11 7.69 -5.84
C ARG A 10 -1.36 8.44 -4.74
N GLY A 11 -1.94 9.57 -4.31
CA GLY A 11 -1.54 10.23 -3.07
C GLY A 11 -1.86 9.35 -1.86
N ALA A 12 -1.01 9.40 -0.84
CA ALA A 12 -1.12 8.60 0.37
C ALA A 12 -0.71 9.41 1.61
N SER A 13 -1.20 8.96 2.76
CA SER A 13 -0.82 9.40 4.10
C SER A 13 -0.87 8.21 5.04
N GLY A 14 -0.18 8.28 6.17
CA GLY A 14 -0.10 7.19 7.13
C GLY A 14 1.08 7.35 8.08
N PHE A 15 1.79 6.25 8.33
CA PHE A 15 2.90 6.21 9.28
C PHE A 15 4.15 5.59 8.64
N ARG A 16 5.32 6.16 8.92
CA ARG A 16 6.61 5.55 8.60
C ARG A 16 6.94 4.52 9.66
N ILE A 17 7.33 3.32 9.24
CA ILE A 17 7.79 2.24 10.13
C ILE A 17 9.31 2.10 9.98
N VAL A 18 10.03 2.13 11.09
CA VAL A 18 11.49 1.93 11.14
C VAL A 18 11.80 0.90 12.23
N LYS A 19 12.52 -0.16 11.87
CA LYS A 19 12.86 -1.27 12.79
C LYS A 19 11.64 -1.91 13.48
N GLY A 20 10.50 -1.95 12.79
CA GLY A 20 9.26 -2.53 13.31
C GLY A 20 8.42 -1.60 14.18
N GLU A 21 8.84 -0.34 14.36
CA GLU A 21 8.11 0.64 15.19
C GLU A 21 7.66 1.86 14.37
N ILE A 22 6.56 2.48 14.79
CA ILE A 22 6.07 3.73 14.20
C ILE A 22 7.05 4.86 14.52
N ALA A 23 7.66 5.43 13.47
CA ALA A 23 8.66 6.49 13.57
C ALA A 23 8.07 7.90 13.35
N GLY A 24 6.79 8.00 12.97
CA GLY A 24 6.08 9.27 12.80
C GLY A 24 5.04 9.26 11.67
N PRO A 25 4.13 10.24 11.66
CA PRO A 25 3.15 10.40 10.59
C PRO A 25 3.84 10.88 9.31
N VAL A 26 3.27 10.50 8.17
CA VAL A 26 3.65 10.98 6.83
C VAL A 26 2.40 11.37 6.06
N ALA A 27 2.51 12.42 5.25
CA ALA A 27 1.44 12.93 4.40
C ALA A 27 2.04 13.51 3.11
N GLU A 28 1.18 13.84 2.16
CA GLU A 28 1.58 14.48 0.89
C GLU A 28 2.60 13.66 0.07
N ILE A 29 2.61 12.33 0.27
CA ILE A 29 3.42 11.41 -0.52
C ILE A 29 2.60 10.78 -1.65
N THR A 30 3.27 10.31 -2.68
CA THR A 30 2.70 9.50 -3.75
C THR A 30 3.30 8.10 -3.73
N VAL A 31 2.45 7.09 -3.81
CA VAL A 31 2.84 5.70 -4.02
C VAL A 31 2.54 5.29 -5.46
N ALA A 32 3.52 4.71 -6.14
CA ALA A 32 3.40 4.31 -7.54
C ALA A 32 3.96 2.89 -7.79
N GLY A 33 3.41 2.22 -8.80
CA GLY A 33 3.76 0.86 -9.19
C GLY A 33 2.88 0.34 -10.31
N ASN A 34 2.92 -0.97 -10.56
CA ASN A 34 2.00 -1.65 -11.49
C ASN A 34 1.20 -2.72 -10.75
N LEU A 35 -0.12 -2.73 -10.94
CA LEU A 35 -1.06 -3.62 -10.25
C LEU A 35 -0.67 -5.10 -10.36
N LEU A 36 -0.16 -5.55 -11.50
CA LEU A 36 0.27 -6.94 -11.68
C LEU A 36 1.41 -7.31 -10.72
N ALA A 37 2.42 -6.44 -10.63
CA ALA A 37 3.53 -6.63 -9.70
C ALA A 37 3.09 -6.46 -8.24
N MET A 38 2.17 -5.54 -7.96
CA MET A 38 1.62 -5.35 -6.61
C MET A 38 0.91 -6.60 -6.11
N PHE A 39 0.04 -7.20 -6.91
CA PHE A 39 -0.68 -8.41 -6.53
C PHE A 39 0.25 -9.62 -6.40
N ALA A 40 1.26 -9.74 -7.27
CA ALA A 40 2.23 -10.83 -7.22
C ALA A 40 3.11 -10.80 -5.95
N ASN A 41 3.38 -9.61 -5.40
CA ASN A 41 4.27 -9.41 -4.24
C ASN A 41 3.51 -9.06 -2.95
N MET A 42 2.21 -9.34 -2.89
CA MET A 42 1.37 -9.03 -1.75
C MET A 42 1.43 -10.13 -0.69
N ILE A 43 1.55 -9.73 0.58
CA ILE A 43 1.50 -10.62 1.73
C ILE A 43 0.40 -10.14 2.69
N PRO A 44 -0.62 -10.96 2.99
CA PRO A 44 -1.67 -10.61 3.93
C PRO A 44 -1.19 -10.71 5.38
N ALA A 45 -1.71 -9.84 6.23
CA ALA A 45 -1.61 -9.95 7.68
C ALA A 45 -2.76 -10.81 8.26
N ASP A 46 -2.79 -10.96 9.58
CA ASP A 46 -3.74 -11.77 10.36
C ASP A 46 -4.87 -10.94 11.00
N ASP A 47 -5.06 -9.69 10.57
CA ASP A 47 -6.00 -8.70 11.12
C ASP A 47 -7.27 -8.51 10.28
N LEU A 48 -7.80 -9.59 9.70
CA LEU A 48 -9.03 -9.53 8.90
C LEU A 48 -10.24 -9.12 9.75
N GLU A 49 -10.91 -8.04 9.34
CA GLU A 49 -12.20 -7.63 9.89
C GLU A 49 -13.34 -7.84 8.88
N THR A 50 -14.49 -8.37 9.32
CA THR A 50 -15.61 -8.76 8.44
C THR A 50 -16.82 -7.84 8.58
N HIS A 51 -16.67 -6.56 8.24
CA HIS A 51 -17.71 -5.55 8.44
C HIS A 51 -18.09 -4.79 7.15
N ARG A 52 -17.58 -5.22 5.98
CA ARG A 52 -17.83 -4.63 4.66
C ARG A 52 -18.31 -5.68 3.67
N ALA A 53 -18.86 -5.24 2.53
CA ALA A 53 -19.27 -6.12 1.44
C ALA A 53 -18.08 -6.86 0.79
N MET A 54 -16.88 -6.27 0.87
CA MET A 54 -15.61 -6.89 0.50
C MET A 54 -14.64 -6.67 1.66
N ASN A 55 -14.05 -7.74 2.18
CA ASN A 55 -13.17 -7.72 3.34
C ASN A 55 -11.78 -8.19 2.93
N ALA A 56 -10.75 -7.55 3.47
CA ALA A 56 -9.35 -7.92 3.32
C ALA A 56 -8.62 -7.52 4.62
N PRO A 57 -7.59 -8.27 5.04
CA PRO A 57 -6.70 -7.84 6.11
C PRO A 57 -5.82 -6.69 5.62
N SER A 58 -4.95 -6.18 6.50
CA SER A 58 -3.83 -5.35 6.08
C SER A 58 -2.92 -6.10 5.10
N LEU A 59 -2.36 -5.38 4.13
CA LEU A 59 -1.58 -5.94 3.03
C LEU A 59 -0.20 -5.30 2.97
N ARG A 60 0.84 -6.12 3.07
CA ARG A 60 2.22 -5.70 2.81
C ARG A 60 2.51 -5.89 1.33
N VAL A 61 2.87 -4.81 0.63
CA VAL A 61 3.24 -4.84 -0.78
C VAL A 61 4.67 -4.35 -0.93
N GLU A 62 5.53 -5.20 -1.49
CA GLU A 62 6.92 -4.86 -1.75
C GLU A 62 7.10 -4.22 -3.14
N GLY A 63 8.22 -3.52 -3.35
CA GLY A 63 8.60 -3.00 -4.67
C GLY A 63 7.82 -1.76 -5.15
N MET A 64 7.19 -1.03 -4.24
CA MET A 64 6.52 0.23 -4.55
C MET A 64 7.51 1.40 -4.62
N THR A 65 7.26 2.34 -5.53
CA THR A 65 7.97 3.63 -5.57
C THR A 65 7.24 4.64 -4.70
N ILE A 66 7.98 5.35 -3.85
CA ILE A 66 7.47 6.45 -3.03
C ILE A 66 8.10 7.76 -3.54
N ALA A 67 7.27 8.75 -3.81
CA ALA A 67 7.69 10.11 -4.16
C ALA A 67 7.11 11.12 -3.17
N GLY A 68 7.94 12.08 -2.75
CA GLY A 68 7.66 13.05 -1.69
C GLY A 68 8.93 13.32 -0.86
N GLU A 69 8.96 14.42 -0.10
CA GLU A 69 10.03 14.72 0.85
C GLU A 69 9.79 14.08 2.24
#